data_AF-A0A926TCY7-F1
#
_entry.id   AF-A0A926TCY7-F1
#
_cell.length_a   1.000
_cell.length_b   1.000
_cell.length_c   1.000
_cell.angle_alpha   90.00
_cell.angle_beta   90.00
_cell.angle_gamma   90.00
#
_symmetry.space_group_name_H-M   'P 1'
#
loop_
_entity.id
_entity.type
_entity.pdbx_description
1 polymer ?
#
loop_
_entity_poly.entity_id
_entity_poly.type
_entity_poly.pdbx_seq_one_letter_code
_entity_poly.pdbx_strand_id
1 'polypeptide(L)'
;MPTVASNLILTFVPHLWDYVDRFAKWYGPPFTGSHALSQGLKTITGHREKFRTLAERATLLIPELAEERQLLDERGYSDLAKAKEFTAIIESLICELCSCLDGLRNTVHAIYKDVRSVQNESTEKMFSRAAGDKYGDGFPLEINDLLKSAYKDWFLDLRCLRSELTHRTVGVCTMQDDFRISYMHYGLRPKSGEHVFIIENIVDWINAHENHVNSLLNAICKFWFDQLEPREVIEICGFNQGRAIIRAVEITEPINHDSGLCLFRHAFEEEPEWTCPLRDSCAAYNRVGGDSRAVLARLTSGSEREG
;
A
#
# COMPACT_ATOMS: atom_id res chain seq x y z
N MET A 1 9.44 -35.80 0.82
CA MET A 1 9.28 -34.40 1.28
C MET A 1 9.39 -34.41 2.79
N PRO A 2 10.29 -33.64 3.43
CA PRO A 2 10.33 -33.59 4.89
C PRO A 2 9.10 -32.83 5.38
N THR A 3 8.21 -33.56 6.05
CA THR A 3 7.06 -33.06 6.79
C THR A 3 7.55 -32.56 8.15
N VAL A 4 7.79 -31.26 8.25
CA VAL A 4 7.68 -30.53 9.51
C VAL A 4 6.78 -29.35 9.20
N ALA A 5 5.62 -29.27 9.85
CA ALA A 5 4.84 -28.05 9.86
C ALA A 5 5.72 -26.98 10.52
N SER A 6 6.44 -26.19 9.71
CA SER A 6 7.23 -25.11 10.25
C SER A 6 6.26 -24.06 10.78
N ASN A 7 6.23 -23.84 12.09
CA ASN A 7 5.59 -22.70 12.73
C ASN A 7 6.33 -21.37 12.41
N LEU A 8 6.91 -21.29 11.21
CA LEU A 8 7.68 -20.16 10.71
C LEU A 8 6.76 -19.29 9.86
N ILE A 9 6.45 -18.12 10.39
CA ILE A 9 5.77 -17.07 9.62
C ILE A 9 6.86 -16.16 9.08
N LEU A 10 7.10 -16.21 7.76
CA LEU A 10 8.06 -15.33 7.11
C LEU A 10 7.47 -13.93 6.92
N THR A 11 8.25 -12.92 7.27
CA THR A 11 7.89 -11.52 7.06
C THR A 11 8.89 -10.81 6.16
N PHE A 12 10.18 -11.20 6.17
CA PHE A 12 11.20 -10.67 5.25
C PHE A 12 11.14 -11.37 3.89
N VAL A 13 10.36 -10.79 2.97
CA VAL A 13 10.15 -11.29 1.60
C VAL A 13 10.37 -10.16 0.58
N PRO A 14 11.59 -9.61 0.48
CA PRO A 14 11.85 -8.38 -0.30
C PRO A 14 11.50 -8.48 -1.79
N HIS A 15 11.46 -9.70 -2.36
CA HIS A 15 11.04 -9.92 -3.75
C HIS A 15 9.53 -9.71 -3.98
N LEU A 16 8.72 -9.71 -2.90
CA LEU A 16 7.29 -9.39 -2.94
C LEU A 16 6.99 -7.93 -2.55
N TRP A 17 8.01 -7.18 -2.11
CA TRP A 17 7.86 -5.80 -1.67
C TRP A 17 8.07 -4.85 -2.83
N ASP A 18 7.06 -4.01 -3.09
CA ASP A 18 7.19 -2.87 -3.99
C ASP A 18 7.95 -1.72 -3.30
N TYR A 19 8.17 -0.60 -4.01
CA TYR A 19 8.89 0.53 -3.44
C TYR A 19 8.12 1.25 -2.34
N VAL A 20 6.79 1.13 -2.28
CA VAL A 20 6.00 1.67 -1.16
C VAL A 20 6.35 0.89 0.10
N ASP A 21 6.35 -0.45 0.03
CA ASP A 21 6.69 -1.32 1.15
C ASP A 21 8.14 -1.10 1.60
N ARG A 22 9.08 -1.06 0.64
CA ARG A 22 10.52 -0.84 0.90
C ARG A 22 10.75 0.51 1.56
N PHE A 23 10.22 1.60 0.98
CA PHE A 23 10.41 2.94 1.54
C PHE A 23 9.73 3.09 2.91
N ALA A 24 8.52 2.53 3.09
CA ALA A 24 7.83 2.56 4.38
C ALA A 24 8.61 1.85 5.50
N LYS A 25 9.33 0.78 5.17
CA LYS A 25 10.20 0.05 6.11
C LYS A 25 11.53 0.76 6.35
N TRP A 26 12.11 1.34 5.30
CA TRP A 26 13.53 1.71 5.27
C TRP A 26 13.81 3.20 5.18
N TYR A 27 12.80 4.08 5.21
CA TYR A 27 13.02 5.52 5.20
C TYR A 27 14.02 5.94 6.29
N GLY A 28 14.89 6.87 5.92
CA GLY A 28 15.99 7.37 6.74
C GLY A 28 16.70 8.49 5.98
N PRO A 29 17.93 8.87 6.39
CA PRO A 29 18.69 9.92 5.72
C PRO A 29 18.70 9.77 4.19
N PRO A 30 18.50 10.88 3.43
CA PRO A 30 18.41 12.27 3.90
C PRO A 30 17.02 12.66 4.46
N PHE A 31 16.02 11.78 4.39
CA PHE A 31 14.67 12.06 4.90
C PHE A 31 14.65 11.98 6.43
N THR A 32 14.45 13.12 7.09
CA THR A 32 14.34 13.15 8.55
C THR A 32 13.11 12.36 9.00
N GLY A 33 13.32 11.35 9.84
CA GLY A 33 12.25 10.55 10.40
C GLY A 33 11.35 11.37 11.32
N SER A 34 10.26 11.89 10.77
CA SER A 34 9.25 12.64 11.54
C SER A 34 8.02 11.76 11.80
N HIS A 35 7.28 12.09 12.86
CA HIS A 35 5.99 11.44 13.12
C HIS A 35 5.03 11.61 11.94
N ALA A 36 5.04 12.79 11.29
CA ALA A 36 4.21 13.06 10.12
C ALA A 36 4.55 12.14 8.93
N LEU A 37 5.85 11.93 8.65
CA LEU A 37 6.31 11.01 7.61
C LEU A 37 5.87 9.57 7.92
N SER A 38 6.10 9.12 9.15
CA SER A 38 5.69 7.78 9.60
C SER A 38 4.18 7.58 9.48
N GLN A 39 3.37 8.56 9.89
CA GLN A 39 1.92 8.49 9.78
C GLN A 39 1.47 8.47 8.31
N GLY A 40 2.02 9.32 7.44
CA GLY A 40 1.69 9.32 6.01
C GLY A 40 1.95 7.96 5.36
N LEU A 41 3.10 7.35 5.63
CA LEU A 41 3.44 6.01 5.13
C LEU A 41 2.54 4.91 5.70
N LYS A 42 2.21 4.96 7.00
CA LYS A 42 1.27 4.03 7.63
C LYS A 42 -0.15 4.17 7.09
N THR A 43 -0.58 5.39 6.77
CA THR A 43 -1.85 5.63 6.08
C THR A 43 -1.85 4.92 4.74
N ILE A 44 -0.81 5.11 3.91
CA ILE A 44 -0.70 4.44 2.61
C ILE A 44 -0.77 2.92 2.78
N THR A 45 0.10 2.32 3.58
CA THR A 45 0.18 0.86 3.70
C THR A 45 -1.07 0.25 4.33
N GLY A 46 -1.64 0.90 5.36
CA GLY A 46 -2.86 0.43 6.02
C GLY A 46 -4.10 0.48 5.12
N HIS A 47 -4.27 1.54 4.32
CA HIS A 47 -5.40 1.65 3.40
C HIS A 47 -5.25 0.73 2.17
N ARG A 48 -4.01 0.48 1.70
CA ARG A 48 -3.76 -0.57 0.68
C ARG A 48 -4.15 -1.96 1.18
N GLU A 49 -3.84 -2.27 2.44
CA GLU A 49 -4.19 -3.57 3.02
C GLU A 49 -5.71 -3.76 3.18
N LYS A 50 -6.39 -2.72 3.67
CA LYS A 50 -7.86 -2.70 3.72
C LYS A 50 -8.48 -2.87 2.34
N PHE A 51 -7.95 -2.17 1.33
CA PHE A 51 -8.40 -2.31 -0.04
C PHE A 51 -8.32 -3.78 -0.50
N ARG A 52 -7.18 -4.45 -0.31
CA ARG A 52 -7.01 -5.86 -0.69
C ARG A 52 -8.03 -6.77 0.00
N THR A 53 -8.18 -6.63 1.32
CA THR A 53 -9.14 -7.44 2.10
C THR A 53 -10.58 -7.24 1.60
N LEU A 54 -10.97 -5.99 1.32
CA LEU A 54 -12.30 -5.66 0.80
C LEU A 54 -12.50 -6.17 -0.64
N ALA A 55 -11.47 -6.09 -1.48
CA ALA A 55 -11.51 -6.56 -2.87
C ALA A 55 -11.65 -8.09 -2.93
N GLU A 56 -10.98 -8.82 -2.03
CA GLU A 56 -11.19 -10.27 -1.86
C GLU A 56 -12.64 -10.57 -1.49
N ARG A 57 -13.21 -9.84 -0.52
CA ARG A 57 -14.62 -10.01 -0.15
C ARG A 57 -15.58 -9.68 -1.30
N ALA A 58 -15.32 -8.60 -2.05
CA ALA A 58 -16.11 -8.24 -3.22
C ALA A 58 -16.09 -9.37 -4.26
N THR A 59 -14.91 -9.95 -4.52
CA THR A 59 -14.74 -11.06 -5.46
C THR A 59 -15.57 -12.28 -5.05
N LEU A 60 -15.59 -12.61 -3.76
CA LEU A 60 -16.39 -13.72 -3.23
C LEU A 60 -17.91 -13.50 -3.36
N LEU A 61 -18.38 -12.25 -3.44
CA LEU A 61 -19.79 -11.91 -3.62
C LEU A 61 -20.26 -11.99 -5.09
N ILE A 62 -19.35 -11.99 -6.07
CA ILE A 62 -19.73 -11.98 -7.50
C ILE A 62 -20.64 -13.16 -7.88
N PRO A 63 -20.36 -14.42 -7.46
CA PRO A 63 -21.28 -15.53 -7.73
C PRO A 63 -22.66 -15.34 -7.08
N GLU A 64 -22.71 -14.77 -5.88
CA GLU A 64 -23.97 -14.50 -5.16
C GLU A 64 -24.81 -13.42 -5.87
N LEU A 65 -24.16 -12.46 -6.54
CA LEU A 65 -24.85 -11.50 -7.41
C LEU A 65 -25.47 -12.18 -8.65
N ALA A 66 -24.87 -13.27 -9.13
CA ALA A 66 -25.40 -14.03 -10.26
C ALA A 66 -26.69 -14.74 -9.89
N GLU A 67 -26.69 -15.38 -8.72
CA GLU A 67 -27.89 -16.01 -8.16
C GLU A 67 -28.99 -14.96 -7.93
N GLU A 68 -28.65 -13.80 -7.39
CA GLU A 68 -29.60 -12.69 -7.19
C GLU A 68 -30.20 -12.18 -8.51
N ARG A 69 -29.38 -12.11 -9.56
CA ARG A 69 -29.84 -11.72 -10.90
C ARG A 69 -30.77 -12.77 -11.52
N GLN A 70 -30.44 -14.05 -11.37
CA GLN A 70 -31.32 -15.13 -11.83
C GLN A 70 -32.68 -15.09 -11.14
N LEU A 71 -32.73 -14.82 -9.84
CA LEU A 71 -33.98 -14.66 -9.10
C LEU A 71 -34.82 -13.48 -9.62
N LEU A 72 -34.16 -12.36 -9.95
CA LEU A 72 -34.83 -11.22 -10.58
C LEU A 72 -35.43 -11.59 -11.94
N ASP A 73 -34.68 -12.32 -12.77
CA ASP A 73 -35.15 -12.72 -14.09
C ASP A 73 -36.31 -13.75 -14.00
N GLU A 74 -36.27 -14.66 -13.03
CA GLU A 74 -37.32 -15.67 -12.81
C GLU A 74 -38.60 -15.10 -12.18
N ARG A 75 -38.47 -14.21 -11.20
CA ARG A 75 -39.58 -13.79 -10.32
C ARG A 75 -40.03 -12.35 -10.55
N GLY A 76 -39.23 -11.56 -11.26
CA GLY A 76 -39.41 -10.11 -11.40
C GLY A 76 -39.06 -9.29 -10.17
N TYR A 77 -38.56 -9.91 -9.09
CA TYR A 77 -38.14 -9.22 -7.87
C TYR A 77 -37.07 -10.01 -7.08
N SER A 78 -36.26 -9.28 -6.32
CA SER A 78 -35.30 -9.76 -5.32
C SER A 78 -35.18 -8.73 -4.19
N ASP A 79 -34.69 -9.12 -3.02
CA ASP A 79 -34.46 -8.19 -1.89
C ASP A 79 -33.21 -7.30 -2.09
N LEU A 80 -32.40 -7.61 -3.12
CA LEU A 80 -31.17 -6.92 -3.49
C LEU A 80 -30.14 -6.87 -2.35
N ALA A 81 -30.18 -7.84 -1.43
CA ALA A 81 -29.29 -7.86 -0.28
C ALA A 81 -27.81 -7.95 -0.72
N LYS A 82 -27.51 -8.75 -1.73
CA LYS A 82 -26.15 -8.97 -2.22
C LYS A 82 -25.66 -7.77 -3.03
N ALA A 83 -26.50 -7.22 -3.90
CA ALA A 83 -26.22 -5.98 -4.60
C ALA A 83 -25.91 -4.82 -3.64
N LYS A 84 -26.66 -4.69 -2.54
CA LYS A 84 -26.41 -3.66 -1.51
C LYS A 84 -25.10 -3.87 -0.77
N GLU A 85 -24.81 -5.08 -0.33
CA GLU A 85 -23.53 -5.41 0.33
C GLU A 85 -22.35 -5.13 -0.60
N PHE A 86 -22.42 -5.60 -1.85
CA PHE A 86 -21.39 -5.36 -2.85
C PHE A 86 -21.20 -3.86 -3.11
N THR A 87 -22.29 -3.10 -3.24
CA THR A 87 -22.22 -1.64 -3.43
C THR A 87 -21.47 -0.95 -2.28
N ALA A 88 -21.79 -1.29 -1.03
CA ALA A 88 -21.11 -0.71 0.12
C ALA A 88 -19.61 -1.02 0.13
N ILE A 89 -19.23 -2.24 -0.28
CA ILE A 89 -17.82 -2.63 -0.42
C ILE A 89 -17.13 -1.83 -1.54
N ILE A 90 -17.77 -1.71 -2.70
CA ILE A 90 -17.27 -0.94 -3.84
C ILE A 90 -17.00 0.52 -3.47
N GLU A 91 -17.93 1.18 -2.79
CA GLU A 91 -17.77 2.56 -2.34
C GLU A 91 -16.67 2.69 -1.28
N SER A 92 -16.51 1.67 -0.43
CA SER A 92 -15.40 1.59 0.51
C SER A 92 -14.06 1.48 -0.22
N LEU A 93 -13.95 0.62 -1.24
CA LEU A 93 -12.74 0.48 -2.06
C LEU A 93 -12.30 1.82 -2.68
N ILE A 94 -13.26 2.59 -3.22
CA ILE A 94 -12.99 3.95 -3.75
C ILE A 94 -12.44 4.87 -2.66
N CYS A 95 -13.01 4.82 -1.45
CA CYS A 95 -12.53 5.60 -0.31
C CYS A 95 -11.11 5.18 0.12
N GLU A 96 -10.79 3.89 0.11
CA GLU A 96 -9.47 3.38 0.46
C GLU A 96 -8.40 3.86 -0.54
N LEU A 97 -8.68 3.86 -1.85
CA LEU A 97 -7.79 4.40 -2.88
C LEU A 97 -7.50 5.89 -2.64
N CYS A 98 -8.53 6.67 -2.34
CA CYS A 98 -8.36 8.08 -2.03
C CYS A 98 -7.58 8.32 -0.73
N SER A 99 -7.80 7.46 0.27
CA SER A 99 -7.09 7.55 1.56
C SER A 99 -5.60 7.26 1.39
N CYS A 100 -5.22 6.38 0.44
CA CYS A 100 -3.82 6.21 0.04
C CYS A 100 -3.23 7.52 -0.51
N LEU A 101 -3.97 8.28 -1.32
CA LEU A 101 -3.51 9.57 -1.85
C LEU A 101 -3.44 10.67 -0.76
N ASP A 102 -4.32 10.61 0.24
CA ASP A 102 -4.23 11.48 1.41
C ASP A 102 -2.97 11.14 2.24
N GLY A 103 -2.63 9.86 2.36
CA GLY A 103 -1.35 9.40 2.93
C GLY A 103 -0.14 9.90 2.14
N LEU A 104 -0.18 9.83 0.80
CA LEU A 104 0.84 10.40 -0.07
C LEU A 104 1.03 11.90 0.17
N ARG A 105 -0.08 12.67 0.26
CA ARG A 105 -0.03 14.09 0.57
C ARG A 105 0.66 14.35 1.91
N ASN A 106 0.30 13.60 2.94
CA ASN A 106 0.94 13.73 4.26
C ASN A 106 2.46 13.47 4.17
N THR A 107 2.86 12.43 3.43
CA THR A 107 4.27 12.07 3.20
C THR A 107 5.04 13.15 2.43
N VAL A 108 4.48 13.63 1.31
CA VAL A 108 5.05 14.73 0.52
C VAL A 108 5.21 15.98 1.37
N HIS A 109 4.18 16.33 2.15
CA HIS A 109 4.28 17.46 3.07
C HIS A 109 5.36 17.25 4.12
N ALA A 110 5.46 16.07 4.73
CA ALA A 110 6.47 15.81 5.75
C ALA A 110 7.91 15.95 5.21
N ILE A 111 8.15 15.54 3.95
CA ILE A 111 9.46 15.62 3.30
C ILE A 111 9.77 17.04 2.81
N TYR A 112 8.79 17.75 2.22
CA TYR A 112 8.99 19.03 1.53
C TYR A 112 8.25 20.20 2.18
N LYS A 113 7.95 20.15 3.49
CA LYS A 113 7.15 21.18 4.20
C LYS A 113 7.69 22.61 4.04
N ASP A 114 9.00 22.76 3.89
CA ASP A 114 9.69 24.05 3.79
C ASP A 114 9.73 24.58 2.35
N VAL A 115 9.32 23.76 1.36
CA VAL A 115 9.22 24.16 -0.03
C VAL A 115 7.94 24.98 -0.25
N ARG A 116 8.08 26.14 -0.92
CA ARG A 116 6.95 27.04 -1.20
C ARG A 116 5.81 26.28 -1.88
N SER A 117 4.60 26.50 -1.38
CA SER A 117 3.37 25.91 -1.92
C SER A 117 3.20 24.39 -1.72
N VAL A 118 4.06 23.73 -0.94
CA VAL A 118 3.73 22.41 -0.35
C VAL A 118 2.78 22.64 0.84
N GLN A 119 1.77 21.78 0.99
CA GLN A 119 0.73 21.92 2.02
C GLN A 119 0.09 20.58 2.38
N ASN A 120 -0.68 20.53 3.47
CA ASN A 120 -1.26 19.28 3.98
C ASN A 120 -2.79 19.29 4.15
N GLU A 121 -3.48 20.32 3.68
CA GLU A 121 -4.92 20.49 3.88
C GLU A 121 -5.77 19.81 2.79
N SER A 122 -5.25 19.66 1.58
CA SER A 122 -6.03 19.18 0.43
C SER A 122 -5.21 18.40 -0.57
N THR A 123 -5.63 17.16 -0.82
CA THR A 123 -5.02 16.28 -1.83
C THR A 123 -5.26 16.85 -3.23
N GLU A 124 -6.44 17.44 -3.49
CA GLU A 124 -6.69 18.15 -4.75
C GLU A 124 -5.74 19.31 -4.98
N LYS A 125 -5.47 20.12 -3.95
CA LYS A 125 -4.48 21.21 -4.07
C LYS A 125 -3.09 20.68 -4.39
N MET A 126 -2.72 19.49 -3.88
CA MET A 126 -1.42 18.88 -4.20
C MET A 126 -1.30 18.60 -5.71
N PHE A 127 -2.28 17.93 -6.30
CA PHE A 127 -2.24 17.59 -7.73
C PHE A 127 -2.46 18.83 -8.64
N SER A 128 -3.41 19.70 -8.31
CA SER A 128 -3.69 20.90 -9.12
C SER A 128 -2.55 21.92 -9.10
N ARG A 129 -1.78 22.01 -8.01
CA ARG A 129 -0.55 22.82 -7.96
C ARG A 129 0.53 22.26 -8.85
N ALA A 130 0.68 20.93 -8.92
CA ALA A 130 1.59 20.30 -9.87
C ALA A 130 1.16 20.60 -11.32
N ALA A 131 -0.13 20.44 -11.61
CA ALA A 131 -0.67 20.68 -12.94
C ALA A 131 -0.49 22.12 -13.43
N GLY A 132 -0.48 23.08 -12.51
CA GLY A 132 -0.23 24.50 -12.78
C GLY A 132 1.19 24.98 -12.52
N ASP A 133 2.16 24.06 -12.32
CA ASP A 133 3.58 24.36 -12.07
C ASP A 133 3.80 25.40 -10.95
N LYS A 134 3.09 25.22 -9.82
CA LYS A 134 3.03 26.21 -8.73
C LYS A 134 3.97 25.93 -7.55
N TYR A 135 4.66 24.79 -7.55
CA TYR A 135 5.63 24.49 -6.49
C TYR A 135 6.88 25.36 -6.60
N GLY A 136 7.46 25.72 -5.46
CA GLY A 136 8.70 26.50 -5.42
C GLY A 136 9.95 25.67 -5.66
N ASP A 137 11.08 26.37 -5.66
CA ASP A 137 12.41 25.78 -5.76
C ASP A 137 12.62 24.72 -4.66
N GLY A 138 13.19 23.57 -5.03
CA GLY A 138 13.41 22.43 -4.15
C GLY A 138 12.33 21.34 -4.20
N PHE A 139 11.19 21.58 -4.87
CA PHE A 139 10.26 20.49 -5.17
C PHE A 139 10.77 19.66 -6.35
N PRO A 140 10.85 18.31 -6.26
CA PRO A 140 11.37 17.51 -7.37
C PRO A 140 10.51 17.58 -8.62
N LEU A 141 11.15 17.87 -9.76
CA LEU A 141 10.47 17.89 -11.07
C LEU A 141 9.83 16.53 -11.39
N GLU A 142 10.49 15.43 -11.01
CA GLU A 142 9.99 14.07 -11.27
C GLU A 142 8.68 13.79 -10.54
N ILE A 143 8.57 14.19 -9.27
CA ILE A 143 7.31 14.10 -8.51
C ILE A 143 6.27 15.06 -9.08
N ASN A 144 6.67 16.27 -9.48
CA ASN A 144 5.78 17.24 -10.09
C ASN A 144 5.13 16.69 -11.37
N ASP A 145 5.91 16.09 -12.26
CA ASP A 145 5.44 15.55 -13.52
C ASP A 145 4.53 14.34 -13.32
N LEU A 146 4.84 13.46 -12.36
CA LEU A 146 3.98 12.34 -11.98
C LEU A 146 2.61 12.81 -11.48
N LEU A 147 2.59 13.79 -10.56
CA LEU A 147 1.34 14.38 -10.04
C LEU A 147 0.56 15.12 -11.13
N LYS A 148 1.25 15.85 -12.00
CA LYS A 148 0.66 16.58 -13.14
C LYS A 148 0.04 15.63 -14.16
N SER A 149 0.69 14.52 -14.47
CA SER A 149 0.16 13.49 -15.36
C SER A 149 -1.09 12.86 -14.74
N ALA A 150 -1.02 12.42 -13.48
CA ALA A 150 -2.15 11.82 -12.78
C ALA A 150 -3.35 12.78 -12.67
N TYR A 151 -3.11 14.09 -12.46
CA TYR A 151 -4.17 15.10 -12.41
C TYR A 151 -4.98 15.20 -13.70
N LYS A 152 -4.30 15.09 -14.86
CA LYS A 152 -4.92 15.21 -16.18
C LYS A 152 -5.63 13.94 -16.63
N ASP A 153 -5.18 12.79 -16.14
CA ASP A 153 -5.59 11.49 -16.61
C ASP A 153 -6.76 10.92 -15.79
N TRP A 154 -6.53 10.55 -14.52
CA TRP A 154 -7.48 9.75 -13.75
C TRP A 154 -7.85 10.34 -12.37
N PHE A 155 -7.01 11.19 -11.78
CA PHE A 155 -7.20 11.64 -10.40
C PHE A 155 -8.52 12.42 -10.20
N LEU A 156 -8.89 13.24 -11.18
CA LEU A 156 -10.11 14.07 -11.09
C LEU A 156 -11.38 13.21 -11.03
N ASP A 157 -11.42 12.11 -11.77
CA ASP A 157 -12.56 11.20 -11.82
C ASP A 157 -12.72 10.47 -10.49
N LEU A 158 -11.62 9.92 -9.95
CA LEU A 158 -11.60 9.29 -8.63
C LEU A 158 -12.02 10.25 -7.51
N ARG A 159 -11.52 11.49 -7.53
CA ARG A 159 -11.87 12.51 -6.54
C ARG A 159 -13.36 12.88 -6.61
N CYS A 160 -13.89 13.05 -7.82
CA CYS A 160 -15.30 13.40 -8.03
C CYS A 160 -16.22 12.36 -7.37
N LEU A 161 -15.91 11.08 -7.56
CA LEU A 161 -16.62 9.99 -6.92
C LEU A 161 -16.55 10.09 -5.39
N ARG A 162 -15.36 10.16 -4.79
CA ARG A 162 -15.23 10.25 -3.33
C ARG A 162 -16.08 11.38 -2.72
N SER A 163 -16.04 12.57 -3.31
CA SER A 163 -16.81 13.72 -2.79
C SER A 163 -18.31 13.41 -2.72
N GLU A 164 -18.82 12.66 -3.68
CA GLU A 164 -20.24 12.30 -3.73
C GLU A 164 -20.57 11.15 -2.77
N LEU A 165 -19.70 10.13 -2.68
CA LEU A 165 -19.83 9.03 -1.71
C LEU A 165 -19.82 9.52 -0.26
N THR A 166 -19.03 10.55 0.05
CA THR A 166 -18.87 11.05 1.43
C THR A 166 -20.03 11.96 1.86
N HIS A 167 -20.74 12.58 0.91
CA HIS A 167 -21.68 13.65 1.22
C HIS A 167 -23.12 13.35 0.78
N ARG A 168 -23.37 12.24 0.07
CA ARG A 168 -24.69 11.94 -0.51
C ARG A 168 -25.11 10.48 -0.26
N THR A 169 -26.01 10.00 -1.11
CA THR A 169 -26.64 8.68 -1.03
C THR A 169 -25.73 7.59 -1.56
N VAL A 170 -25.90 6.36 -1.08
CA VAL A 170 -25.27 5.17 -1.67
C VAL A 170 -25.77 4.97 -3.11
N GLY A 171 -24.88 4.54 -3.99
CA GLY A 171 -25.19 4.13 -5.36
C GLY A 171 -25.90 2.79 -5.43
N VAL A 172 -25.87 2.18 -6.61
CA VAL A 172 -26.45 0.85 -6.86
C VAL A 172 -25.55 0.08 -7.82
N CYS A 173 -25.05 -1.07 -7.37
CA CYS A 173 -24.46 -2.08 -8.25
C CYS A 173 -25.53 -3.01 -8.79
N THR A 174 -25.41 -3.41 -10.05
CA THR A 174 -26.31 -4.38 -10.68
C THR A 174 -25.52 -5.21 -11.68
N MET A 175 -25.70 -6.53 -11.63
CA MET A 175 -25.12 -7.41 -12.64
C MET A 175 -25.95 -7.37 -13.92
N GLN A 176 -25.24 -7.15 -15.03
CA GLN A 176 -25.74 -7.16 -16.39
C GLN A 176 -25.74 -8.59 -16.96
N ASP A 177 -26.40 -8.78 -18.09
CA ASP A 177 -26.57 -10.10 -18.74
C ASP A 177 -25.25 -10.71 -19.21
N ASP A 178 -24.26 -9.86 -19.49
CA ASP A 178 -22.91 -10.24 -19.89
C ASP A 178 -21.95 -10.39 -18.69
N PHE A 179 -22.49 -10.52 -17.48
CA PHE A 179 -21.78 -10.64 -16.21
C PHE A 179 -20.93 -9.44 -15.80
N ARG A 180 -21.01 -8.32 -16.54
CA ARG A 180 -20.44 -7.06 -16.05
C ARG A 180 -21.29 -6.52 -14.90
N ILE A 181 -20.64 -5.86 -13.95
CA ILE A 181 -21.34 -5.20 -12.85
C ILE A 181 -21.33 -3.71 -13.12
N SER A 182 -22.50 -3.15 -13.40
CA SER A 182 -22.65 -1.70 -13.55
C SER A 182 -22.80 -1.04 -12.18
N TYR A 183 -22.21 0.14 -11.99
CA TYR A 183 -22.45 1.00 -10.84
C TYR A 183 -23.16 2.28 -11.28
N MET A 184 -24.28 2.59 -10.66
CA MET A 184 -25.06 3.79 -10.92
C MET A 184 -25.13 4.66 -9.67
N HIS A 185 -24.99 5.97 -9.82
CA HIS A 185 -25.08 6.90 -8.70
C HIS A 185 -25.94 8.14 -9.03
N TYR A 186 -27.08 8.26 -8.37
CA TYR A 186 -28.09 9.31 -8.64
C TYR A 186 -27.65 10.72 -8.24
N GLY A 187 -26.73 10.85 -7.29
CA GLY A 187 -26.18 12.14 -6.87
C GLY A 187 -25.22 12.76 -7.89
N LEU A 188 -24.65 11.91 -8.76
CA LEU A 188 -23.66 12.27 -9.77
C LEU A 188 -24.37 12.49 -11.10
N ARG A 189 -24.07 13.62 -11.75
CA ARG A 189 -24.46 13.88 -13.13
C ARG A 189 -23.22 13.90 -14.03
N PRO A 190 -23.23 13.23 -15.19
CA PRO A 190 -22.22 13.42 -16.22
C PRO A 190 -22.13 14.90 -16.59
N LYS A 191 -20.97 15.33 -17.10
CA LYS A 191 -20.76 16.70 -17.59
C LYS A 191 -21.78 17.13 -18.67
N SER A 192 -22.38 16.17 -19.38
CA SER A 192 -23.44 16.39 -20.38
C SER A 192 -24.83 16.63 -19.80
N GLY A 193 -25.03 16.50 -18.47
CA GLY A 193 -26.21 16.98 -17.74
C GLY A 193 -27.51 16.16 -17.87
N GLU A 194 -27.63 15.27 -18.86
CA GLU A 194 -28.90 14.65 -19.23
C GLU A 194 -29.15 13.23 -18.66
N HIS A 195 -28.12 12.55 -18.15
CA HIS A 195 -28.24 11.16 -17.67
C HIS A 195 -27.74 10.98 -16.23
N VAL A 196 -28.10 9.85 -15.61
CA VAL A 196 -27.51 9.43 -14.33
C VAL A 196 -26.07 8.99 -14.59
N PHE A 197 -25.16 9.22 -13.64
CA PHE A 197 -23.79 8.72 -13.74
C PHE A 197 -23.78 7.20 -13.62
N ILE A 198 -23.22 6.54 -14.65
CA ILE A 198 -23.12 5.09 -14.74
C ILE A 198 -21.67 4.72 -15.09
N ILE A 199 -21.12 3.75 -14.37
CA ILE A 199 -19.91 3.03 -14.72
C ILE A 199 -20.35 1.64 -15.17
N GLU A 200 -20.18 1.33 -16.45
CA GLU A 200 -20.68 0.09 -17.07
C GLU A 200 -20.01 -1.18 -16.53
N ASN A 201 -18.74 -1.08 -16.14
CA ASN A 201 -18.02 -2.16 -15.46
C ASN A 201 -17.22 -1.61 -14.28
N ILE A 202 -17.80 -1.66 -13.09
CA ILE A 202 -17.21 -1.09 -11.87
C ILE A 202 -15.98 -1.87 -11.41
N VAL A 203 -15.92 -3.18 -11.68
CA VAL A 203 -14.78 -4.02 -11.32
C VAL A 203 -13.55 -3.61 -12.13
N ASP A 204 -13.68 -3.50 -13.46
CA ASP A 204 -12.60 -3.03 -14.32
C ASP A 204 -12.18 -1.60 -13.97
N TRP A 205 -13.16 -0.74 -13.69
CA TRP A 205 -12.90 0.65 -13.31
C TRP A 205 -12.08 0.74 -12.02
N ILE A 206 -12.42 -0.04 -10.98
CA ILE A 206 -11.67 -0.08 -9.73
C ILE A 206 -10.28 -0.64 -9.95
N ASN A 207 -10.14 -1.75 -10.68
CA ASN A 207 -8.83 -2.35 -10.97
C ASN A 207 -7.91 -1.37 -11.72
N ALA A 208 -8.46 -0.62 -12.69
CA ALA A 208 -7.70 0.43 -13.39
C ALA A 208 -7.24 1.53 -12.42
N HIS A 209 -8.11 2.02 -11.54
CA HIS A 209 -7.77 3.06 -10.58
C HIS A 209 -6.81 2.58 -9.49
N GLU A 210 -6.93 1.33 -9.04
CA GLU A 210 -5.96 0.69 -8.17
C GLU A 210 -4.58 0.69 -8.83
N ASN A 211 -4.49 0.22 -10.09
CA ASN A 211 -3.24 0.20 -10.84
C ASN A 211 -2.64 1.60 -11.01
N HIS A 212 -3.46 2.60 -11.30
CA HIS A 212 -3.02 4.00 -11.40
C HIS A 212 -2.46 4.53 -10.08
N VAL A 213 -3.18 4.31 -8.97
CA VAL A 213 -2.76 4.73 -7.63
C VAL A 213 -1.48 4.01 -7.21
N ASN A 214 -1.43 2.68 -7.34
CA ASN A 214 -0.25 1.88 -7.01
C ASN A 214 0.96 2.29 -7.87
N SER A 215 0.77 2.53 -9.16
CA SER A 215 1.87 2.97 -10.05
C SER A 215 2.42 4.34 -9.64
N LEU A 216 1.55 5.30 -9.33
CA LEU A 216 1.96 6.62 -8.84
C LEU A 216 2.73 6.52 -7.51
N LEU A 217 2.18 5.78 -6.54
CA LEU A 217 2.81 5.59 -5.23
C LEU A 217 4.16 4.90 -5.37
N ASN A 218 4.24 3.86 -6.19
CA ASN A 218 5.46 3.09 -6.42
C ASN A 218 6.54 3.95 -7.11
N ALA A 219 6.18 4.76 -8.11
CA ALA A 219 7.12 5.66 -8.78
C ALA A 219 7.68 6.74 -7.84
N ILE A 220 6.82 7.37 -7.02
CA ILE A 220 7.27 8.39 -6.06
C ILE A 220 8.10 7.75 -4.93
N CYS A 221 7.66 6.61 -4.39
CA CYS A 221 8.42 5.92 -3.34
C CYS A 221 9.75 5.39 -3.88
N LYS A 222 9.82 4.95 -5.14
CA LYS A 222 11.09 4.62 -5.79
C LYS A 222 12.01 5.83 -5.86
N PHE A 223 11.50 6.98 -6.30
CA PHE A 223 12.28 8.21 -6.36
C PHE A 223 12.89 8.56 -4.99
N TRP A 224 12.12 8.44 -3.91
CA TRP A 224 12.67 8.62 -2.56
C TRP A 224 13.62 7.51 -2.15
N PHE A 225 13.31 6.27 -2.49
CA PHE A 225 14.15 5.11 -2.19
C PHE A 225 15.55 5.24 -2.76
N ASP A 226 15.66 5.66 -4.02
CA ASP A 226 16.94 5.82 -4.73
C ASP A 226 17.83 6.93 -4.11
N GLN A 227 17.27 7.79 -3.26
CA GLN A 227 17.99 8.85 -2.56
C GLN A 227 18.45 8.46 -1.15
N LEU A 228 18.05 7.29 -0.65
CA LEU A 228 18.44 6.85 0.68
C LEU A 228 19.96 6.68 0.78
N GLU A 229 20.54 7.19 1.85
CA GLU A 229 21.94 6.95 2.17
C GLU A 229 22.12 5.48 2.58
N PRO A 230 23.20 4.80 2.11
CA PRO A 230 23.50 3.43 2.52
C PRO A 230 23.63 3.32 4.03
N ARG A 231 22.84 2.44 4.62
CA ARG A 231 22.86 2.16 6.07
C ARG A 231 22.36 0.77 6.36
N GLU A 232 22.78 0.24 7.51
CA GLU A 232 22.23 -1.00 8.04
C GLU A 232 20.92 -0.75 8.80
N VAL A 233 19.97 -1.65 8.61
CA VAL A 233 18.70 -1.70 9.35
C VAL A 233 18.46 -3.08 9.93
N ILE A 234 17.71 -3.12 11.03
CA ILE A 234 17.26 -4.38 11.62
C ILE A 234 15.91 -4.74 11.01
N GLU A 235 15.84 -5.91 10.39
CA GLU A 235 14.63 -6.46 9.80
C GLU A 235 14.23 -7.76 10.48
N ILE A 236 12.93 -7.92 10.69
CA ILE A 236 12.37 -9.18 11.18
C ILE A 236 12.31 -10.14 10.00
N CYS A 237 13.04 -11.25 10.09
CA CYS A 237 12.97 -12.37 9.16
C CYS A 237 11.57 -13.02 9.19
N GLY A 238 11.06 -13.21 10.39
CA GLY A 238 9.85 -13.96 10.67
C GLY A 238 9.74 -14.34 12.14
N PHE A 239 8.68 -15.08 12.47
CA PHE A 239 8.44 -15.62 13.80
C PHE A 239 8.55 -17.14 13.76
N ASN A 240 9.34 -17.72 14.65
CA ASN A 240 9.42 -19.17 14.84
C ASN A 240 9.10 -19.49 16.30
N GLN A 241 8.07 -20.32 16.53
CA GLN A 241 7.65 -20.72 17.88
C GLN A 241 7.44 -19.52 18.84
N GLY A 242 6.88 -18.41 18.32
CA GLY A 242 6.64 -17.19 19.10
C GLY A 242 7.86 -16.26 19.27
N ARG A 243 9.05 -16.62 18.79
CA ARG A 243 10.25 -15.77 18.84
C ARG A 243 10.47 -15.06 17.50
N ALA A 244 10.71 -13.76 17.54
CA ALA A 244 11.10 -12.99 16.37
C ALA A 244 12.55 -13.32 16.01
N ILE A 245 12.78 -13.72 14.77
CA ILE A 245 14.12 -13.88 14.20
C ILE A 245 14.40 -12.61 13.41
N ILE A 246 15.55 -11.98 13.65
CA ILE A 246 15.93 -10.73 12.99
C ILE A 246 17.28 -10.83 12.29
N ARG A 247 17.50 -9.94 11.34
CA ARG A 247 18.74 -9.78 10.58
C ARG A 247 19.11 -8.31 10.46
N ALA A 248 20.40 -8.03 10.29
CA ALA A 248 20.86 -6.74 9.80
C ALA A 248 20.86 -6.76 8.26
N VAL A 249 20.32 -5.73 7.61
CA VAL A 249 20.30 -5.58 6.14
C VAL A 249 20.88 -4.23 5.78
N GLU A 250 21.83 -4.19 4.87
CA GLU A 250 22.29 -2.95 4.26
C GLU A 250 21.28 -2.53 3.18
N ILE A 251 20.80 -1.28 3.23
CA ILE A 251 19.82 -0.75 2.26
C ILE A 251 20.56 -0.35 0.97
N THR A 252 20.96 -1.34 0.19
CA THR A 252 21.55 -1.17 -1.15
C THR A 252 20.96 -2.20 -2.10
N GLU A 253 20.53 -1.78 -3.29
CA GLU A 253 19.99 -2.72 -4.28
C GLU A 253 21.12 -3.56 -4.92
N PRO A 254 20.86 -4.84 -5.25
CA PRO A 254 19.62 -5.57 -5.08
C PRO A 254 19.45 -6.20 -3.68
N ILE A 255 18.27 -6.04 -3.07
CA ILE A 255 17.91 -6.74 -1.81
C ILE A 255 17.05 -7.97 -2.09
N ASN A 256 17.48 -9.12 -1.60
CA ASN A 256 16.82 -10.42 -1.78
C ASN A 256 16.76 -11.22 -0.46
N HIS A 257 16.19 -12.43 -0.51
CA HIS A 257 16.04 -13.29 0.66
C HIS A 257 17.37 -13.62 1.37
N ASP A 258 18.47 -13.64 0.65
CA ASP A 258 19.82 -13.98 1.12
C ASP A 258 20.63 -12.76 1.60
N SER A 259 20.01 -11.58 1.58
CA SER A 259 20.63 -10.33 1.99
C SER A 259 20.71 -10.23 3.52
N GLY A 260 21.80 -9.62 3.99
CA GLY A 260 22.01 -9.29 5.39
C GLY A 260 22.83 -10.29 6.22
N LEU A 261 22.79 -10.11 7.55
CA LEU A 261 23.50 -10.90 8.55
C LEU A 261 22.52 -11.33 9.63
N CYS A 262 22.42 -12.63 9.93
CA CYS A 262 21.55 -13.13 10.99
C CYS A 262 22.04 -12.66 12.38
N LEU A 263 21.16 -12.03 13.16
CA LEU A 263 21.53 -11.51 14.48
C LEU A 263 21.33 -12.53 15.61
N PHE A 264 20.62 -13.63 15.36
CA PHE A 264 20.30 -14.66 16.36
C PHE A 264 21.08 -15.96 16.23
N ARG A 265 22.11 -16.01 15.37
CA ARG A 265 22.87 -17.26 15.17
C ARG A 265 23.44 -17.82 16.47
N HIS A 266 24.09 -16.98 17.29
CA HIS A 266 24.64 -17.40 18.58
C HIS A 266 23.56 -18.01 19.50
N ALA A 267 22.36 -17.43 19.54
CA ALA A 267 21.27 -17.90 20.40
C ALA A 267 20.77 -19.29 19.96
N PHE A 268 20.76 -19.59 18.66
CA PHE A 268 20.39 -20.91 18.16
C PHE A 268 21.47 -21.98 18.40
N GLU A 269 22.73 -21.58 18.50
CA GLU A 269 23.84 -22.49 18.85
C GLU A 269 23.83 -22.82 20.35
N GLU A 270 23.39 -21.89 21.21
CA GLU A 270 23.27 -22.07 22.67
C GLU A 270 21.98 -22.78 23.10
N GLU A 271 20.88 -22.58 22.38
CA GLU A 271 19.59 -23.23 22.62
C GLU A 271 19.09 -23.94 21.34
N PRO A 272 19.62 -25.14 21.01
CA PRO A 272 19.36 -25.84 19.74
C PRO A 272 17.89 -26.13 19.46
N GLU A 273 17.06 -26.25 20.50
CA GLU A 273 15.62 -26.47 20.39
C GLU A 273 14.86 -25.31 19.75
N TRP A 274 15.45 -24.10 19.71
CA TRP A 274 14.86 -22.90 19.10
C TRP A 274 15.44 -22.58 17.72
N THR A 275 16.20 -23.50 17.13
CA THR A 275 16.86 -23.33 15.83
C THR A 275 15.90 -22.78 14.75
N CYS A 276 16.37 -21.80 13.97
CA CYS A 276 15.68 -21.32 12.78
C CYS A 276 15.50 -22.45 11.74
N PRO A 277 14.28 -22.74 11.26
CA PRO A 277 14.05 -23.79 10.26
C PRO A 277 14.78 -23.57 8.91
N LEU A 278 15.24 -22.34 8.65
CA LEU A 278 15.98 -21.98 7.44
C LEU A 278 17.50 -21.95 7.63
N ARG A 279 18.04 -22.40 8.77
CA ARG A 279 19.48 -22.27 9.06
C ARG A 279 20.38 -22.87 7.96
N ASP A 280 19.97 -23.98 7.37
CA ASP A 280 20.79 -24.74 6.42
C ASP A 280 20.73 -24.15 5.00
N SER A 281 19.71 -23.33 4.70
CA SER A 281 19.47 -22.74 3.38
C SER A 281 19.57 -21.21 3.35
N CYS A 282 19.72 -20.53 4.49
CA CYS A 282 19.74 -19.07 4.58
C CYS A 282 21.17 -18.52 4.49
N ALA A 283 21.48 -17.77 3.43
CA ALA A 283 22.81 -17.18 3.28
C ALA A 283 23.14 -16.16 4.38
N ALA A 284 22.16 -15.41 4.90
CA ALA A 284 22.38 -14.47 6.00
C ALA A 284 22.80 -15.17 7.30
N TYR A 285 22.31 -16.39 7.54
CA TYR A 285 22.74 -17.23 8.67
C TYR A 285 24.19 -17.73 8.48
N ASN A 286 24.53 -18.13 7.26
CA ASN A 286 25.87 -18.64 6.95
C ASN A 286 26.93 -17.53 6.96
N ARG A 287 26.60 -16.34 6.42
CA ARG A 287 27.51 -15.20 6.26
C ARG A 287 28.01 -14.62 7.60
N VAL A 288 27.16 -14.61 8.63
CA VAL A 288 27.53 -14.00 9.93
C VAL A 288 28.56 -14.83 10.72
N GLY A 289 28.72 -16.12 10.41
CA GLY A 289 29.64 -16.99 11.15
C GLY A 289 29.41 -16.96 12.67
N GLY A 290 30.51 -16.93 13.44
CA GLY A 290 30.45 -16.80 14.91
C GLY A 290 30.20 -15.38 15.43
N ASP A 291 30.15 -14.37 14.57
CA ASP A 291 30.24 -12.95 14.97
C ASP A 291 28.87 -12.28 15.21
N SER A 292 27.77 -13.04 15.23
CA SER A 292 26.42 -12.47 15.34
C SER A 292 26.21 -11.60 16.60
N ARG A 293 26.90 -11.89 17.71
CA ARG A 293 26.89 -11.04 18.92
C ARG A 293 27.54 -9.68 18.70
N ALA A 294 28.66 -9.63 17.96
CA ALA A 294 29.37 -8.39 17.67
C ALA A 294 28.55 -7.48 16.74
N VAL A 295 27.89 -8.07 15.73
CA VAL A 295 26.98 -7.33 14.84
C VAL A 295 25.79 -6.76 15.62
N LEU A 296 25.17 -7.58 16.47
CA LEU A 296 24.05 -7.13 17.31
C LEU A 296 24.48 -5.98 18.23
N ALA A 297 25.61 -6.13 18.93
CA ALA A 297 26.15 -5.12 19.83
C ALA A 297 26.47 -3.80 19.10
N ARG A 298 27.01 -3.86 17.87
CA ARG A 298 27.27 -2.65 17.05
C ARG A 298 25.96 -1.91 16.74
N LEU A 299 24.90 -2.63 16.39
CA LEU A 299 23.64 -2.02 15.99
C LEU A 299 22.82 -1.51 17.18
N THR A 300 22.96 -2.11 18.37
CA THR A 300 22.26 -1.66 19.58
C THR A 300 23.04 -0.62 20.38
N SER A 301 24.37 -0.57 20.30
CA SER A 301 25.18 0.45 20.99
C SER A 301 25.11 1.84 20.33
N GLY A 302 24.71 1.90 19.05
CA GLY A 302 24.44 3.17 18.35
C GLY A 302 23.13 3.85 18.78
N SER A 303 22.14 3.11 19.31
CA SER A 303 20.84 3.68 19.67
C SER A 303 20.82 4.42 21.01
N GLU A 304 21.87 4.32 21.83
CA GLU A 304 21.97 5.02 23.12
C GLU A 304 22.48 6.47 23.01
N ARG A 305 22.83 6.96 21.81
CA ARG A 305 23.40 8.32 21.61
C ARG A 305 22.44 9.34 21.00
N GLU A 306 21.21 8.96 20.67
CA GLU A 306 20.19 9.86 20.09
C GLU A 306 18.84 9.78 20.85
N GLY A 307 18.91 9.82 22.19
CA GLY A 307 17.75 9.97 23.07
C GLY A 307 17.64 11.38 23.62
#